data_AF-A0A392QXQ5-F1
#
_entry.id   AF-A0A392QXQ5-F1
#
_cell.length_a   1.000
_cell.length_b   1.000
_cell.length_c   1.000
_cell.angle_alpha   90.00
_cell.angle_beta   90.00
_cell.angle_gamma   90.00
#
_symmetry.space_group_name_H-M   'P 1'
#
loop_
_entity.id
_entity.type
_entity.pdbx_description
1 polymer ?
#
loop_
_entity_poly.entity_id
_entity_poly.type
_entity_poly.pdbx_seq_one_letter_code
_entity_poly.pdbx_strand_id
1 'polypeptide(L)'
;MINVDVERVGDFFNHIHGLWVIPIQTVLALTILCINLGWIPSLAAFSVTTLVMVCNTPLATMQQGLTSKIMDATDARMKMTSETIKNMQILKLHSWELIFLQKLLQLRDTEMSWVLKYFHASSVVATLFWTTPTLVSVITFGACILVKTEL
;
A
#
# COMPACT_ATOMS: atom_id res chain seq x y z
N MET A 1 22.85 -5.30 10.63
CA MET A 1 23.07 -5.21 9.18
C MET A 1 22.67 -6.52 8.50
N ILE A 2 23.35 -7.64 8.76
CA ILE A 2 23.07 -8.94 8.08
C ILE A 2 21.59 -9.38 8.13
N ASN A 3 20.88 -9.21 9.24
CA ASN A 3 19.46 -9.60 9.33
C ASN A 3 18.54 -8.78 8.41
N VAL A 4 18.80 -7.47 8.31
CA VAL A 4 18.03 -6.55 7.45
C VAL A 4 18.33 -6.84 5.99
N ASP A 5 19.56 -7.23 5.67
CA ASP A 5 19.96 -7.57 4.30
C ASP A 5 19.32 -8.90 3.85
N VAL A 6 19.22 -9.90 4.74
CA VAL A 6 18.53 -11.17 4.46
C VAL A 6 17.02 -10.97 4.26
N GLU A 7 16.38 -10.15 5.09
CA GLU A 7 14.95 -9.78 4.93
C GLU A 7 14.71 -9.10 3.58
N ARG A 8 15.56 -8.12 3.22
CA ARG A 8 15.46 -7.41 1.94
C ARG A 8 15.59 -8.34 0.75
N VAL A 9 16.51 -9.30 0.79
CA VAL A 9 16.70 -10.28 -0.28
C VAL A 9 15.47 -11.19 -0.40
N GLY A 10 14.89 -11.63 0.72
CA GLY A 10 13.64 -12.39 0.72
C GLY A 10 12.47 -11.62 0.11
N ASP A 11 12.30 -10.36 0.50
CA ASP A 11 11.28 -9.48 -0.09
C ASP A 11 11.49 -9.24 -1.60
N PHE A 12 12.75 -9.17 -2.05
CA PHE A 12 13.09 -9.05 -3.46
C PHE A 12 12.57 -10.23 -4.28
N PHE A 13 12.79 -11.46 -3.80
CA PHE A 13 12.28 -12.66 -4.49
C PHE A 13 10.75 -12.67 -4.57
N ASN A 14 10.07 -12.24 -3.51
CA ASN A 14 8.62 -12.14 -3.48
C ASN A 14 8.10 -11.08 -4.47
N HIS A 15 8.75 -9.91 -4.53
CA HIS A 15 8.41 -8.85 -5.49
C HIS A 15 8.65 -9.26 -6.95
N ILE A 16 9.76 -9.97 -7.23
CA ILE A 16 10.06 -10.47 -8.58
C ILE A 16 9.01 -11.49 -9.02
N HIS A 17 8.59 -12.38 -8.10
CA HIS A 17 7.54 -13.34 -8.40
C HIS A 17 6.20 -12.64 -8.69
N GLY A 18 5.83 -11.65 -7.88
CA GLY A 18 4.63 -10.84 -8.11
C GLY A 18 4.64 -10.10 -9.46
N LEU A 19 5.80 -9.55 -9.86
CA LEU A 19 5.96 -8.81 -11.12
C LEU A 19 5.61 -9.64 -12.37
N TRP A 20 5.92 -10.94 -12.37
CA TRP A 20 5.65 -11.82 -13.53
C TRP A 20 4.32 -12.58 -13.42
N VAL A 21 3.83 -12.87 -12.20
CA VAL A 21 2.54 -13.54 -12.00
C VAL A 21 1.36 -12.65 -12.41
N ILE A 22 1.41 -11.34 -12.13
CA ILE A 22 0.36 -10.37 -12.49
C ILE A 22 0.07 -10.30 -14.01
N PRO A 23 1.06 -10.16 -14.91
CA PRO A 23 0.81 -10.14 -16.35
C PRO A 23 0.30 -11.49 -16.87
N ILE A 24 0.82 -12.61 -16.36
CA ILE A 24 0.33 -13.95 -16.72
C ILE A 24 -1.15 -14.10 -16.36
N GLN A 25 -1.53 -13.73 -15.14
CA GLN A 25 -2.92 -13.81 -14.68
C GLN A 25 -3.84 -12.92 -15.54
N THR A 26 -3.37 -11.73 -15.92
CA THR A 26 -4.11 -10.80 -16.78
C THR A 26 -4.33 -11.39 -18.17
N VAL A 27 -3.31 -11.98 -18.79
CA VAL A 27 -3.40 -12.62 -20.12
C VAL A 27 -4.33 -13.84 -20.09
N LEU A 28 -4.26 -14.67 -19.04
CA LEU A 28 -5.14 -15.82 -18.87
C LEU A 28 -6.61 -15.39 -18.76
N ALA A 29 -6.91 -14.38 -17.93
CA ALA A 29 -8.26 -13.83 -17.81
C ALA A 29 -8.76 -13.23 -19.14
N LEU A 30 -7.90 -12.51 -19.87
CA LEU A 30 -8.21 -11.97 -21.19
C LEU A 30 -8.57 -13.08 -22.19
N THR A 31 -7.81 -14.17 -22.16
CA THR A 31 -7.96 -15.31 -23.07
C THR A 31 -9.28 -16.04 -22.82
N ILE A 32 -9.61 -16.32 -21.55
CA ILE A 32 -10.88 -16.96 -21.17
C ILE A 32 -12.06 -16.08 -21.60
N LEU A 33 -11.97 -14.76 -21.39
CA LEU A 33 -13.04 -13.84 -21.78
C LEU A 33 -13.20 -13.72 -23.30
N CYS A 34 -12.09 -13.71 -24.05
CA CYS A 34 -12.09 -13.64 -25.51
C CYS A 34 -12.73 -14.88 -26.15
N ILE A 35 -12.54 -16.07 -25.55
CA ILE A 35 -13.13 -17.32 -26.02
C ILE A 35 -14.64 -17.36 -25.75
N ASN A 36 -15.10 -16.78 -24.64
CA ASN A 36 -16.52 -16.86 -24.25
C ASN A 36 -17.40 -15.74 -24.82
N LEU A 37 -16.91 -14.51 -25.01
CA LEU A 37 -17.75 -13.36 -25.41
C LEU A 37 -17.28 -12.61 -26.69
N GLY A 38 -16.18 -13.01 -27.35
CA GLY A 38 -15.73 -12.43 -28.63
C GLY A 38 -14.87 -11.15 -28.52
N TRP A 39 -14.79 -10.36 -29.61
CA TRP A 39 -13.79 -9.27 -29.76
C TRP A 39 -14.10 -8.01 -28.91
N ILE A 40 -15.38 -7.75 -28.63
CA ILE A 40 -15.87 -6.60 -27.84
C ILE A 40 -15.35 -6.64 -26.37
N PRO A 41 -15.43 -7.77 -25.65
CA PRO A 41 -14.85 -7.91 -24.30
C PRO A 41 -13.35 -7.72 -24.22
N SER A 42 -12.60 -8.11 -25.26
CA SER A 42 -11.15 -7.95 -25.27
C SER A 42 -10.74 -6.47 -25.23
N LEU A 43 -11.50 -5.60 -25.89
CA LEU A 43 -11.28 -4.16 -25.86
C LEU A 43 -11.67 -3.55 -24.50
N ALA A 44 -12.76 -4.05 -23.89
CA ALA A 44 -13.18 -3.67 -22.55
C ALA A 44 -12.17 -4.12 -21.48
N ALA A 45 -11.57 -5.29 -21.62
CA ALA A 45 -10.55 -5.76 -20.68
C ALA A 45 -9.24 -4.96 -20.82
N PHE A 46 -8.83 -4.60 -22.04
CA PHE A 46 -7.69 -3.71 -22.26
C PHE A 46 -7.91 -2.32 -21.65
N SER A 47 -9.11 -1.75 -21.78
CA SER A 47 -9.44 -0.46 -21.17
C SER A 47 -9.46 -0.54 -19.64
N VAL A 48 -9.98 -1.62 -19.05
CA VAL A 48 -9.95 -1.87 -17.61
C VAL A 48 -8.52 -2.04 -17.09
N THR A 49 -7.67 -2.84 -17.75
CA THR A 49 -6.25 -2.99 -17.34
C THR A 49 -5.51 -1.66 -17.42
N THR A 50 -5.74 -0.87 -18.47
CA THR A 50 -5.14 0.47 -18.60
C THR A 50 -5.62 1.41 -17.50
N LEU A 51 -6.93 1.40 -17.20
CA LEU A 51 -7.51 2.20 -16.11
C LEU A 51 -6.91 1.79 -14.75
N VAL A 52 -6.78 0.50 -14.48
CA VAL A 52 -6.17 -0.03 -13.26
C VAL A 52 -4.71 0.40 -13.14
N MET A 53 -3.92 0.34 -14.22
CA MET A 53 -2.53 0.80 -14.23
C MET A 53 -2.41 2.31 -13.93
N VAL A 54 -3.29 3.11 -14.56
CA VAL A 54 -3.35 4.57 -14.36
C VAL A 54 -3.83 4.92 -12.97
N CYS A 55 -4.76 4.17 -12.37
CA CYS A 55 -5.25 4.39 -11.01
C CYS A 55 -4.23 3.97 -9.94
N ASN A 56 -3.48 2.88 -10.16
CA ASN A 56 -2.48 2.41 -9.19
C ASN A 56 -1.26 3.33 -9.11
N THR A 57 -0.85 3.96 -10.20
CA THR A 57 0.33 4.84 -10.25
C THR A 57 0.26 6.04 -9.28
N PRO A 58 -0.78 6.89 -9.28
CA PRO A 58 -0.90 8.00 -8.34
C PRO A 58 -1.13 7.52 -6.90
N LEU A 59 -1.77 6.37 -6.73
CA LEU A 59 -2.00 5.77 -5.42
C LEU A 59 -0.68 5.34 -4.76
N ALA A 60 0.19 4.69 -5.55
CA ALA A 60 1.52 4.29 -5.12
C ALA A 60 2.40 5.50 -4.79
N THR A 61 2.36 6.57 -5.58
CA THR A 61 3.13 7.79 -5.27
C THR A 61 2.61 8.52 -4.03
N MET A 62 1.29 8.55 -3.80
CA MET A 62 0.72 9.06 -2.56
C MET A 62 1.16 8.24 -1.35
N GLN A 63 1.13 6.91 -1.44
CA GLN A 63 1.59 6.02 -0.38
C GLN A 63 3.08 6.24 -0.08
N GLN A 64 3.93 6.30 -1.11
CA GLN A 64 5.37 6.58 -0.95
C GLN A 64 5.63 7.92 -0.25
N GLY A 65 4.92 8.99 -0.64
CA GLY A 65 5.05 10.29 0.01
C GLY A 65 4.68 10.24 1.49
N LEU A 66 3.64 9.47 1.84
CA LEU A 66 3.18 9.32 3.21
C LEU A 66 4.13 8.44 4.04
N THR A 67 4.68 7.37 3.45
CA THR A 67 5.75 6.55 4.05
C THR A 67 7.00 7.38 4.32
N SER A 68 7.41 8.25 3.39
CA SER A 68 8.54 9.18 3.61
C SER A 68 8.30 10.09 4.81
N LYS A 69 7.08 10.63 4.98
CA LYS A 69 6.73 11.45 6.14
C LYS A 69 6.74 10.68 7.46
N ILE A 70 6.32 9.43 7.44
CA ILE A 70 6.41 8.54 8.62
C ILE A 70 7.88 8.32 8.98
N MET A 71 8.73 8.02 7.98
CA MET A 71 10.17 7.82 8.20
C MET A 71 10.85 9.06 8.80
N ASP A 72 10.56 10.26 8.27
CA ASP A 72 11.09 11.52 8.82
C ASP A 72 10.71 11.70 10.30
N ALA A 73 9.46 11.39 10.67
CA ALA A 73 8.97 11.48 12.04
C ALA A 73 9.61 10.43 12.97
N THR A 74 9.74 9.19 12.48
CA THR A 74 10.42 8.10 13.21
C THR A 74 11.89 8.43 13.45
N ASP A 75 12.60 8.97 12.46
CA ASP A 75 14.01 9.39 12.59
C ASP A 75 14.17 10.51 13.62
N ALA A 76 13.28 11.50 13.63
CA ALA A 76 13.28 12.57 14.63
C ALA A 76 13.11 12.01 16.06
N ARG A 77 12.17 11.07 16.26
CA ARG A 77 11.98 10.38 17.54
C ARG A 77 13.21 9.57 17.94
N MET A 78 13.79 8.82 17.02
CA MET A 78 14.94 7.95 17.28
C MET A 78 16.18 8.76 17.63
N LYS A 79 16.43 9.86 16.93
CA LYS A 79 17.50 10.82 17.25
C LYS A 79 17.34 11.40 18.65
N MET A 80 16.14 11.90 18.97
CA MET A 80 15.86 12.51 20.27
C MET A 80 15.98 11.49 21.43
N THR A 81 15.50 10.26 21.22
CA THR A 81 15.66 9.17 22.19
C THR A 81 17.14 8.82 22.40
N SER A 82 17.93 8.76 21.32
CA SER A 82 19.37 8.48 21.39
C SER A 82 20.13 9.57 22.16
N GLU A 83 19.84 10.85 21.88
CA GLU A 83 20.43 11.98 22.61
C GLU A 83 20.07 11.98 24.10
N THR A 84 18.83 11.60 24.43
CA THR A 84 18.34 11.46 25.80
C THR A 84 19.09 10.37 26.56
N ILE A 85 19.23 9.18 25.95
CA ILE A 85 19.96 8.05 26.56
C ILE A 85 21.44 8.39 26.73
N LYS A 86 22.05 9.06 25.74
CA LYS A 86 23.46 9.46 25.79
C LYS A 86 23.76 10.45 26.93
N ASN A 87 22.81 11.31 27.29
CA ASN A 87 22.97 12.35 28.32
C ASN A 87 22.18 12.05 29.62
N MET A 88 21.84 10.78 29.88
CA MET A 88 20.93 10.40 30.96
C MET A 88 21.37 10.87 32.37
N GLN A 89 22.68 10.83 32.67
CA GLN A 89 23.19 11.31 33.96
C GLN A 89 22.93 12.80 34.18
N ILE A 90 23.07 13.62 33.14
CA ILE A 90 22.86 15.07 33.22
C ILE A 90 21.37 15.37 33.41
N LEU A 91 20.49 14.65 32.69
CA LEU A 91 19.05 14.80 32.84
C LEU A 91 18.57 14.48 34.27
N LYS A 92 19.13 13.42 34.88
CA LYS A 92 18.87 13.08 36.28
C LYS A 92 19.35 14.14 37.26
N LEU A 93 20.53 14.71 37.01
CA LEU A 93 21.12 15.74 37.88
C LEU A 93 20.26 17.01 37.95
N HIS A 94 19.58 17.34 36.84
CA HIS A 94 18.74 18.53 36.71
C HIS A 94 17.23 18.26 36.85
N SER A 95 16.81 17.03 37.13
CA SER A 95 15.40 16.62 37.17
C SER A 95 14.61 16.94 35.88
N TRP A 96 15.27 16.95 34.72
CA TRP A 96 14.67 17.29 33.42
C TRP A 96 13.97 16.12 32.72
N GLU A 97 13.91 14.95 33.38
CA GLU A 97 13.31 13.72 32.82
C GLU A 97 11.87 13.94 32.35
N LEU A 98 11.04 14.64 33.13
CA LEU A 98 9.64 14.93 32.79
C LEU A 98 9.50 15.82 31.56
N ILE A 99 10.37 16.84 31.43
CA ILE A 99 10.35 17.78 30.30
C ILE A 99 10.70 17.04 29.00
N PHE A 100 11.73 16.18 29.04
CA PHE A 100 12.11 15.36 27.90
C PHE A 100 11.06 14.30 27.55
N LEU A 101 10.45 13.67 28.55
CA LEU A 101 9.37 12.72 28.37
C LEU A 101 8.17 13.37 27.67
N GLN A 102 7.77 14.56 28.10
CA GLN A 102 6.68 15.31 27.48
C GLN A 102 6.99 15.65 26.02
N LYS A 103 8.24 16.04 25.72
CA LYS A 103 8.68 16.30 24.35
C LYS A 103 8.64 15.02 23.49
N LEU A 104 9.01 13.87 24.05
CA LEU A 104 8.98 12.57 23.36
C LEU A 104 7.53 12.14 23.04
N LEU A 105 6.60 12.38 23.97
CA LEU A 105 5.18 12.11 23.77
C LEU A 105 4.60 12.98 22.65
N GLN A 106 4.95 14.27 22.58
CA GLN A 106 4.52 15.13 21.47
C GLN A 106 5.03 14.64 20.10
N LEU A 107 6.28 14.18 20.03
CA LEU A 107 6.83 13.55 18.82
C LEU A 107 6.08 12.26 18.47
N ARG A 108 5.75 11.44 19.46
CA ARG A 108 4.99 10.19 19.28
C ARG A 108 3.57 10.44 18.77
N ASP A 109 2.87 11.44 19.30
CA ASP A 109 1.52 11.81 18.83
C ASP A 109 1.54 12.26 17.37
N THR A 110 2.59 13.00 16.98
CA THR A 110 2.79 13.43 15.59
C THR A 110 3.03 12.23 14.66
N GLU A 111 3.92 11.31 15.05
CA GLU A 111 4.18 10.06 14.32
C GLU A 111 2.88 9.24 14.16
N MET A 112 2.12 9.06 15.25
CA MET A 112 0.87 8.30 15.25
C MET A 112 -0.19 8.93 14.33
N SER A 113 -0.28 10.25 14.27
CA SER A 113 -1.20 10.94 13.34
C SER A 113 -0.89 10.62 11.88
N TRP A 114 0.39 10.62 11.49
CA TRP A 114 0.81 10.26 10.13
C TRP A 114 0.56 8.79 9.81
N VAL A 115 0.87 7.90 10.75
CA VAL A 115 0.62 6.46 10.61
C VAL A 115 -0.88 6.17 10.47
N LEU A 116 -1.74 6.82 11.25
CA LEU A 116 -3.19 6.65 11.14
C LEU A 116 -3.74 7.13 9.78
N LYS A 117 -3.25 8.27 9.27
CA LYS A 117 -3.62 8.75 7.94
C LYS A 117 -3.22 7.75 6.85
N TYR A 118 -2.04 7.14 6.97
CA TYR A 118 -1.57 6.10 6.06
C TYR A 118 -2.43 4.84 6.14
N PHE A 119 -2.70 4.37 7.35
CA PHE A 119 -3.53 3.18 7.55
C PHE A 119 -4.94 3.37 6.99
N HIS A 120 -5.55 4.54 7.22
CA HIS A 120 -6.87 4.84 6.71
C HIS A 120 -6.89 4.91 5.17
N ALA A 121 -5.94 5.61 4.56
CA ALA A 121 -5.80 5.66 3.11
C ALA A 121 -5.57 4.27 2.50
N SER A 122 -4.66 3.48 3.10
CA SER A 122 -4.36 2.12 2.66
C SER A 122 -5.57 1.18 2.82
N SER A 123 -6.34 1.33 3.90
CA SER A 123 -7.54 0.53 4.12
C SER A 123 -8.60 0.80 3.06
N VAL A 124 -8.85 2.07 2.73
CA VAL A 124 -9.81 2.44 1.68
C VAL A 124 -9.41 1.84 0.33
N VAL A 125 -8.12 1.96 -0.01
CA VAL A 125 -7.56 1.36 -1.23
C VAL A 125 -7.72 -0.15 -1.26
N ALA A 126 -7.36 -0.82 -0.16
CA ALA A 126 -7.49 -2.27 -0.05
C ALA A 126 -8.95 -2.69 -0.22
N THR A 127 -9.90 -2.03 0.45
CA THR A 127 -11.33 -2.34 0.34
C THR A 127 -11.84 -2.18 -1.10
N LEU A 128 -11.40 -1.15 -1.82
CA LEU A 128 -11.73 -0.99 -3.24
C LEU A 128 -11.14 -2.14 -4.09
N PHE A 129 -9.92 -2.55 -3.79
CA PHE A 129 -9.26 -3.65 -4.50
C PHE A 129 -9.97 -4.99 -4.27
N TRP A 130 -10.36 -5.30 -3.03
CA TRP A 130 -11.12 -6.51 -2.69
C TRP A 130 -12.53 -6.52 -3.25
N THR A 131 -13.17 -5.36 -3.41
CA THR A 131 -14.54 -5.27 -3.97
C THR A 131 -14.58 -5.26 -5.50
N THR A 132 -13.46 -4.92 -6.15
CA THR A 132 -13.33 -4.91 -7.62
C THR A 132 -13.79 -6.20 -8.31
N PRO A 133 -13.31 -7.41 -7.96
CA PRO A 133 -13.73 -8.64 -8.64
C PRO A 133 -15.23 -8.93 -8.51
N THR A 134 -15.82 -8.62 -7.36
CA THR A 134 -17.26 -8.77 -7.12
C THR A 134 -18.07 -7.80 -7.99
N LEU A 135 -17.64 -6.53 -8.08
CA LEU A 135 -18.29 -5.54 -8.94
C LEU A 135 -18.18 -5.90 -10.42
N VAL A 136 -16.99 -6.33 -10.86
CA VAL A 136 -16.76 -6.79 -12.24
C VAL A 136 -17.70 -7.95 -12.57
N SER A 137 -17.77 -8.96 -11.69
CA SER A 137 -18.67 -10.10 -11.86
C SER A 137 -20.14 -9.67 -12.00
N VAL A 138 -20.63 -8.81 -11.09
CA VAL A 138 -22.01 -8.30 -11.14
C VAL A 138 -22.31 -7.55 -12.44
N ILE A 139 -21.37 -6.73 -12.92
CA ILE A 139 -21.53 -5.98 -14.16
C ILE A 139 -21.53 -6.92 -15.37
N THR A 140 -20.63 -7.91 -15.42
CA THR A 140 -20.57 -8.88 -16.52
C THR A 140 -21.83 -9.72 -16.58
N PHE A 141 -22.30 -10.27 -15.45
CA PHE A 141 -23.55 -11.03 -15.41
C PHE A 141 -24.77 -10.16 -15.74
N GLY A 142 -24.82 -8.92 -15.23
CA GLY A 142 -25.86 -7.96 -15.56
C GLY A 142 -25.91 -7.61 -17.05
N ALA A 143 -24.76 -7.41 -17.68
CA ALA A 143 -24.65 -7.14 -19.12
C ALA A 143 -25.07 -8.36 -19.96
N CYS A 144 -24.69 -9.59 -19.57
CA CYS A 144 -25.12 -10.81 -20.25
C CYS A 144 -26.64 -10.97 -20.25
N ILE A 145 -27.30 -10.67 -19.12
CA ILE A 145 -28.76 -10.71 -19.01
C ILE A 145 -29.42 -9.66 -19.92
N LEU A 146 -28.84 -8.46 -20.01
CA LEU A 146 -29.39 -7.34 -20.79
C LEU A 146 -29.19 -7.52 -22.31
N VAL A 147 -28.09 -8.14 -22.72
CA VAL A 147 -27.77 -8.43 -24.13
C VAL A 147 -28.53 -9.67 -24.65
N LYS A 148 -29.19 -10.44 -23.76
CA LYS A 148 -30.04 -11.58 -24.14
C LYS A 148 -29.29 -12.64 -24.96
N THR A 149 -27.98 -12.75 -24.76
CA THR A 149 -27.16 -13.85 -25.27
C THR A 149 -27.42 -15.07 -24.42
N GLU A 150 -27.80 -16.19 -25.06
CA GLU A 150 -28.05 -17.46 -24.40
C GLU A 150 -26.79 -17.91 -23.64
N LEU A 151 -26.97 -18.31 -22.37
CA LEU A 151 -25.93 -18.86 -21.50
C LEU A 151 -25.34 -20.14 -22.07
#